data_AF-A0A3E2TPL4-F1
#
_entry.id   AF-A0A3E2TPL4-F1
#
_cell.length_a   1.000
_cell.length_b   1.000
_cell.length_c   1.000
_cell.angle_alpha   90.00
_cell.angle_beta   90.00
_cell.angle_gamma   90.00
#
_symmetry.space_group_name_H-M   'P 1'
#
loop_
_entity.id
_entity.type
_entity.pdbx_description
1 polymer ?
#
loop_
_entity_poly.entity_id
_entity_poly.type
_entity_poly.pdbx_seq_one_letter_code
_entity_poly.pdbx_strand_id
1 'polypeptide(L)'
;MTDSEWLHYRDLKSRCPACKRPAHIAKRDGTFYFVDDEYNPFVMHAPVKTTEAVFRFFANGYRREHGTEPKVTGNRKLLESDILSGIGAVSAKIDS
;
A
#
# COMPACT_ATOMS: atom_id res chain seq x y z
N MET A 1 -20.76 -10.90 8.12
CA MET A 1 -19.30 -10.73 8.01
C MET A 1 -19.08 -9.24 7.88
N THR A 2 -18.58 -8.58 8.93
CA THR A 2 -18.13 -7.20 8.81
C THR A 2 -16.98 -7.22 7.82
N ASP A 3 -17.10 -6.54 6.68
CA ASP A 3 -15.96 -6.28 5.82
C ASP A 3 -14.98 -5.44 6.65
N SER A 4 -14.04 -6.12 7.29
CA SER A 4 -13.05 -5.48 8.14
C SER A 4 -12.27 -4.50 7.30
N GLU A 5 -12.52 -3.22 7.55
CA GLU A 5 -11.94 -2.12 6.81
C GLU A 5 -10.42 -2.16 6.93
N TRP A 6 -9.73 -1.97 5.81
CA TRP A 6 -8.29 -1.81 5.82
C TRP A 6 -7.93 -0.43 6.37
N LEU A 7 -7.07 -0.42 7.38
CA LEU A 7 -6.48 0.79 7.92
C LEU A 7 -5.10 0.98 7.28
N HIS A 8 -5.02 1.87 6.29
CA HIS A 8 -3.81 2.16 5.54
C HIS A 8 -3.01 3.29 6.20
N TYR A 9 -1.72 3.04 6.43
CA TYR A 9 -0.73 4.01 6.89
C TYR A 9 0.13 4.43 5.69
N ARG A 10 -0.45 5.20 4.76
CA ARG A 10 0.15 5.52 3.45
C ARG A 10 1.47 6.27 3.55
N ASP A 11 1.70 6.98 4.65
CA ASP A 11 2.93 7.72 4.93
C ASP A 11 4.09 6.78 5.33
N LEU A 12 3.78 5.56 5.79
CA LEU A 12 4.78 4.55 6.14
C LEU A 12 5.26 3.83 4.88
N LYS A 13 6.02 4.57 4.05
CA LYS A 13 6.60 4.08 2.80
C LYS A 13 7.69 3.05 3.06
N SER A 14 7.68 2.01 2.25
CA SER A 14 8.59 0.87 2.31
C SER A 14 8.74 0.24 0.93
N ARG A 15 9.44 -0.89 0.86
CA ARG A 15 9.45 -1.80 -0.29
C ARG A 15 8.83 -3.12 0.10
N CYS A 16 7.99 -3.66 -0.77
CA CYS A 16 7.42 -4.98 -0.57
C CYS A 16 8.53 -6.03 -0.44
N PRO A 17 8.55 -6.87 0.60
CA PRO A 17 9.58 -7.88 0.78
C PRO A 17 9.56 -8.94 -0.32
N ALA A 18 8.40 -9.19 -0.96
CA ALA A 18 8.24 -10.17 -2.03
C ALA A 18 8.71 -9.65 -3.40
N CYS A 19 8.22 -8.48 -3.85
CA CYS A 19 8.47 -7.98 -5.21
C CYS A 19 9.41 -6.75 -5.28
N LYS A 20 9.84 -6.22 -4.13
CA LYS A 20 10.71 -5.02 -3.98
C LYS A 20 10.14 -3.70 -4.50
N ARG A 21 8.89 -3.67 -4.98
CA ARG A 21 8.18 -2.46 -5.41
C ARG A 21 7.82 -1.54 -4.23
N PRO A 22 7.57 -0.25 -4.49
CA PRO A 22 7.03 0.66 -3.50
C PRO A 22 5.79 0.08 -2.81
N ALA A 23 5.75 0.18 -1.49
CA ALA A 23 4.66 -0.33 -0.69
C ALA A 23 4.43 0.56 0.53
N HIS A 24 3.26 0.44 1.14
CA HIS A 24 2.98 1.02 2.45
C HIS A 24 2.46 -0.05 3.41
N ILE A 25 2.45 0.28 4.71
CA ILE A 25 1.91 -0.63 5.74
C ILE A 25 0.40 -0.40 5.88
N ALA A 26 -0.36 -1.48 5.94
CA ALA A 26 -1.78 -1.47 6.27
C ALA A 26 -2.08 -2.47 7.39
N LYS A 27 -3.20 -2.27 8.08
CA LYS A 27 -3.70 -3.17 9.12
C LYS A 27 -5.10 -3.66 8.75
N ARG A 28 -5.33 -4.96 8.92
CA ARG A 28 -6.64 -5.61 8.80
C ARG A 28 -6.75 -6.71 9.83
N ASP A 29 -7.87 -6.77 10.56
CA ASP A 29 -8.14 -7.83 11.55
C ASP A 29 -7.00 -8.01 12.57
N GLY A 30 -6.45 -6.89 13.08
CA GLY A 30 -5.34 -6.92 14.04
C GLY A 30 -3.97 -7.26 13.42
N THR A 31 -3.91 -7.69 12.16
CA THR A 31 -2.67 -8.08 11.46
C THR A 31 -2.16 -6.96 10.56
N PHE A 32 -0.84 -6.81 10.48
CA PHE A 32 -0.20 -5.83 9.60
C PHE A 32 0.25 -6.47 8.29
N TYR A 33 0.27 -5.67 7.22
CA TYR A 33 0.62 -6.09 5.87
C TYR A 33 1.42 -5.02 5.14
N PHE A 34 2.30 -5.43 4.24
CA PHE A 34 2.79 -4.59 3.16
C PHE A 34 1.81 -4.66 1.98
N VAL A 35 1.33 -3.50 1.54
CA VAL A 35 0.41 -3.32 0.43
C VAL A 35 1.11 -2.51 -0.65
N ASP A 36 1.04 -2.98 -1.91
CA ASP A 36 1.63 -2.29 -3.06
C ASP A 36 1.02 -0.89 -3.21
N ASP A 37 1.87 0.12 -3.44
CA ASP A 37 1.42 1.49 -3.72
C ASP A 37 0.98 1.65 -5.18
N GLU A 38 1.55 0.85 -6.09
CA GLU A 38 1.23 0.90 -7.52
C GLU A 38 0.15 -0.13 -7.82
N TYR A 39 -1.02 0.34 -8.25
CA TYR A 39 -2.02 -0.55 -8.82
C TYR A 39 -1.53 -1.03 -10.19
N ASN A 40 -0.86 -2.19 -10.21
CA ASN A 40 -0.47 -2.87 -11.45
C ASN A 40 -1.22 -4.21 -11.57
N PRO A 41 -2.21 -4.31 -12.47
CA PRO A 41 -3.03 -5.52 -12.60
C PRO A 41 -2.26 -6.74 -13.12
N PHE A 42 -1.07 -6.57 -13.71
CA PHE A 42 -0.27 -7.66 -14.29
C PHE A 42 0.74 -8.27 -13.33
N VAL A 43 0.99 -7.61 -12.19
CA VAL A 43 1.95 -8.12 -11.19
C VAL A 43 1.36 -8.04 -9.78
N MET A 44 0.09 -8.43 -9.68
CA MET A 44 -0.60 -8.55 -8.41
C MET A 44 -0.06 -9.74 -7.63
N HIS A 45 0.45 -9.49 -6.42
CA HIS A 45 0.55 -10.50 -5.38
C HIS A 45 -0.31 -10.07 -4.19
N ALA A 46 -0.72 -11.04 -3.37
CA ALA A 46 -1.50 -10.75 -2.17
C ALA A 46 -0.70 -9.86 -1.18
N PRO A 47 -1.37 -9.03 -0.36
CA PRO A 47 -0.70 -8.28 0.70
C PRO A 47 0.19 -9.19 1.56
N VAL A 48 1.41 -8.73 1.84
CA VAL A 48 2.40 -9.58 2.53
C VAL A 48 2.31 -9.33 4.03
N LYS A 49 1.94 -10.36 4.80
CA LYS A 49 1.85 -10.27 6.27
C LYS A 49 3.17 -9.81 6.88
N THR A 50 3.06 -8.99 7.92
CA THR A 50 4.19 -8.52 8.73
C THR A 50 3.80 -8.46 10.21
N THR A 51 4.78 -8.18 11.07
CA THR A 51 4.61 -8.16 12.52
C THR A 51 4.40 -6.74 13.05
N GLU A 52 3.84 -6.63 14.26
CA GLU A 52 3.71 -5.35 14.95
C GLU A 52 5.07 -4.68 15.22
N ALA A 53 6.12 -5.46 15.48
CA ALA A 53 7.47 -4.93 15.68
C ALA A 53 7.99 -4.19 14.43
N VAL A 54 7.73 -4.75 13.24
CA VAL A 54 8.07 -4.09 11.97
C VAL A 54 7.24 -2.83 11.79
N PHE A 55 5.94 -2.86 12.06
CA PHE A 55 5.10 -1.65 12.03
C PHE A 55 5.66 -0.56 12.97
N ARG A 56 6.00 -0.90 14.21
CA ARG A 56 6.56 0.04 15.19
C ARG A 56 7.89 0.63 14.74
N PHE A 57 8.74 -0.16 14.06
CA PHE A 57 9.98 0.35 13.48
C PHE A 57 9.71 1.50 12.50
N PHE A 58 8.80 1.29 11.53
CA PHE A 58 8.44 2.33 10.56
C PHE A 58 7.74 3.53 11.21
N ALA A 59 6.78 3.29 12.11
CA ALA A 59 6.05 4.36 12.78
C ALA A 59 6.96 5.24 13.65
N ASN A 60 7.91 4.63 14.37
CA ASN A 60 8.90 5.37 15.15
C ASN A 60 9.87 6.15 14.26
N GLY A 61 10.29 5.57 13.12
CA GLY A 61 11.09 6.27 12.12
C GLY A 61 10.39 7.52 11.60
N TYR A 62 9.14 7.35 11.14
CA TYR A 62 8.31 8.46 10.67
C TYR A 62 8.14 9.55 11.73
N ARG A 63 7.84 9.18 12.98
CA ARG A 63 7.69 10.16 14.08
C ARG A 63 8.97 10.93 14.36
N ARG A 64 10.14 10.28 14.28
CA ARG A 64 11.43 10.94 14.45
C ARG A 64 11.71 11.94 13.33
N GLU A 65 11.33 11.61 12.10
CA GLU A 65 11.58 12.45 10.92
C GLU A 65 10.58 13.60 10.80
N HIS A 66 9.31 13.37 11.13
CA HIS A 66 8.21 14.31 10.86
C HIS A 66 7.59 14.94 12.10
N GLY A 67 7.93 14.46 13.31
CA GLY A 67 7.40 14.99 14.58
C GLY A 67 5.92 14.67 14.84
N THR A 68 5.29 13.85 14.01
CA THR A 68 3.85 13.54 14.06
C THR A 68 3.60 12.03 13.93
N GLU A 69 2.39 11.60 14.27
CA GLU A 69 1.94 10.23 14.01
C GLU A 69 1.60 10.03 12.51
N PRO A 70 1.86 8.84 11.94
CA PRO A 70 1.45 8.54 10.57
C PRO A 70 -0.08 8.56 10.44
N LYS A 71 -0.57 9.15 9.35
CA LYS A 71 -2.03 9.26 9.15
C LYS A 71 -2.63 7.90 8.81
N VAL A 72 -3.71 7.55 9.51
CA VAL A 72 -4.54 6.39 9.18
C VAL A 72 -5.59 6.82 8.17
N THR A 73 -5.74 6.01 7.13
CA THR A 73 -6.70 6.24 6.04
C THR A 73 -7.41 4.94 5.68
N GLY A 74 -8.68 4.99 5.30
CA GLY A 74 -9.43 3.80 4.89
C GLY A 74 -9.06 3.32 3.48
N ASN A 75 -9.87 2.38 2.99
CA ASN A 75 -9.84 1.97 1.59
C ASN A 75 -10.02 3.19 0.68
N ARG A 76 -9.20 3.28 -0.37
CA ARG A 76 -9.40 4.31 -1.39
C ARG A 76 -10.66 3.95 -2.19
N LYS A 77 -11.58 4.91 -2.36
CA LYS A 77 -12.59 4.79 -3.43
C LYS A 77 -11.86 4.92 -4.76
N LEU A 78 -11.85 3.85 -5.56
CA LEU A 78 -11.36 3.91 -6.94
C LEU A 78 -12.23 4.91 -7.70
N LEU A 79 -11.59 5.93 -8.29
CA LEU A 79 -12.26 6.86 -9.19
C LEU A 79 -12.10 6.36 -10.62
N GLU A 80 -13.02 6.71 -11.52
CA GLU A 80 -12.93 6.33 -12.94
C GLU A 80 -11.61 6.76 -13.59
N SER A 81 -11.04 7.89 -13.16
CA SER A 81 -9.74 8.37 -13.62
C SER A 81 -8.58 7.45 -13.26
N ASP A 82 -8.62 6.75 -12.12
CA ASP A 82 -7.60 5.77 -11.72
C ASP A 82 -7.63 4.54 -12.64
N ILE A 83 -8.83 4.14 -13.07
CA ILE A 83 -9.04 3.02 -14.00
C ILE A 83 -8.53 3.40 -15.40
N LEU A 84 -8.89 4.59 -15.88
CA LEU A 84 -8.49 5.09 -17.20
C LEU A 84 -6.97 5.34 -17.29
N SER A 85 -6.34 5.84 -16.22
CA SER A 85 -4.88 6.01 -16.16
C SER A 85 -4.13 4.67 -16.20
N GLY A 86 -4.66 3.63 -15.56
CA GLY A 86 -4.12 2.28 -15.62
C GLY A 86 -4.20 1.66 -17.03
N ILE A 87 -5.26 1.92 -17.78
CA ILE A 87 -5.42 1.44 -19.18
C ILE A 87 -4.47 2.20 -20.12
N GLY A 88 -4.29 3.50 -19.94
CA GLY A 88 -3.37 4.31 -20.74
C GLY A 88 -1.91 3.87 -20.68
N ALA A 89 -1.46 3.34 -19.53
CA ALA A 89 -0.12 2.78 -19.36
C ALA A 89 0.08 1.43 -20.07
N VAL A 90 -1.00 0.68 -20.35
CA VAL A 90 -0.95 -0.61 -21.06
C VAL A 90 -0.93 -0.40 -22.58
N SER A 91 -1.56 0.67 -23.07
CA SER A 91 -1.67 0.91 -24.51
C SER A 91 -0.40 1.45 -25.17
N ALA A 92 0.64 1.81 -24.39
CA ALA A 92 1.89 2.39 -24.90
C ALA A 92 3.02 1.36 -25.17
N LYS A 93 2.71 0.06 -25.22
CA LYS A 93 3.67 -0.99 -25.63
C LYS A 93 3.03 -2.02 -26.57
N ILE A 94 2.59 -1.55 -27.73
CA ILE A 94 2.57 -2.36 -28.94
C ILE A 94 3.37 -1.55 -29.95
N ASP A 95 4.70 -1.66 -29.88
CA ASP A 95 5.59 -1.16 -30.92
C ASP A 95 5.30 -1.97 -32.20
N SER A 96 5.01 -1.25 -33.28
CA SER A 96 4.92 -1.77 -34.65
C SER A 96 6.27 -1.70 -35.35
#